data_AF-A0A924L7A3-F1
#
_entry.id   AF-A0A924L7A3-F1
#
_cell.length_a   1.000
_cell.length_b   1.000
_cell.length_c   1.000
_cell.angle_alpha   90.00
_cell.angle_beta   90.00
_cell.angle_gamma   90.00
#
_symmetry.space_group_name_H-M   'P 1'
#
loop_
_entity.id
_entity.type
_entity.pdbx_description
1 polymer ?
#
loop_
_entity_poly.entity_id
_entity_poly.type
_entity_poly.pdbx_seq_one_letter_code
_entity_poly.pdbx_strand_id
1 'polypeptide(L)' 'MSAVSATSARSNLYRLIDQVNEESDPLTITGQRGNAVLVGEADWQAIQETLFL' A
#
# COMPACT_ATOMS: atom_id res chain seq x y z
N MET A 1 -5.08 8.65 -1.43
CA MET A 1 -3.61 8.51 -1.37
C MET A 1 -2.98 9.27 -0.20
N SER A 2 -2.97 8.59 0.95
CA SER A 2 -2.29 9.05 2.17
C SER A 2 -0.82 8.61 2.16
N ALA A 3 0.04 9.33 2.89
CA ALA A 3 1.46 9.01 3.00
C ALA A 3 1.89 8.83 4.46
N VAL A 4 2.69 7.79 4.74
CA VAL A 4 3.25 7.48 6.06
C VAL A 4 4.75 7.29 5.98
N SER A 5 5.50 7.65 7.01
CA SER A 5 6.94 7.38 7.05
C SER A 5 7.21 5.88 7.23
N ALA A 6 8.34 5.39 6.72
CA ALA A 6 8.77 4.00 6.90
C ALA A 6 8.85 3.59 8.38
N THR A 7 9.26 4.52 9.25
CA THR A 7 9.30 4.29 10.70
C THR A 7 7.90 4.07 11.28
N SER A 8 6.92 4.89 10.89
CA SER A 8 5.52 4.76 11.32
C SER A 8 4.85 3.53 10.70
N ALA A 9 5.14 3.23 9.43
CA ALA A 9 4.65 2.03 8.76
C ALA A 9 5.14 0.77 9.47
N ARG A 10 6.41 0.72 9.89
CA ARG A 10 6.98 -0.42 10.62
C ARG A 10 6.23 -0.69 11.93
N SER A 11 5.87 0.34 12.70
CA SER A 11 5.15 0.15 13.96
C SER A 11 3.67 -0.20 13.79
N ASN A 12 3.10 0.06 12.61
CA ASN A 12 1.66 -0.09 12.35
C ASN A 12 1.36 -1.04 11.19
N LEU A 13 2.31 -1.89 10.78
CA LEU A 13 2.24 -2.60 9.50
C LEU A 13 0.97 -3.44 9.36
N TYR A 14 0.62 -4.22 10.38
CA TYR A 14 -0.60 -5.05 10.37
C TYR A 14 -1.86 -4.21 10.17
N ARG A 15 -2.03 -3.14 10.96
CA ARG A 15 -3.17 -2.23 10.82
C ARG A 15 -3.23 -1.57 9.44
N LEU A 16 -2.09 -1.23 8.86
CA LEU A 16 -2.03 -0.63 7.52
C LEU A 16 -2.37 -1.64 6.42
N ILE A 17 -2.02 -2.91 6.59
CA ILE A 17 -2.43 -3.99 5.68
C ILE A 17 -3.96 -4.14 5.73
N ASP A 18 -4.55 -4.24 6.92
CA ASP A 18 -6.00 -4.35 7.07
C ASP A 18 -6.71 -3.15 6.42
N GLN A 19 -6.26 -1.94 6.74
CA GLN A 19 -6.82 -0.71 6.18
C GLN A 19 -6.79 -0.68 4.65
N VAL A 20 -5.66 -1.00 4.02
CA VAL A 20 -5.54 -0.94 2.55
C VAL A 20 -6.40 -2.01 1.88
N ASN A 21 -6.59 -3.18 2.50
CA ASN A 21 -7.48 -4.22 1.94
C ASN A 21 -8.97 -3.90 2.16
N GLU A 22 -9.33 -3.24 3.27
CA GLU A 22 -10.72 -2.87 3.58
C GLU A 22 -11.20 -1.65 2.79
N GLU A 23 -10.33 -0.64 2.65
CA GLU A 23 -10.66 0.63 1.99
C GLU A 23 -10.41 0.60 0.48
N SER A 24 -9.63 -0.38 -0.02
CA SER A 24 -9.13 -0.42 -1.39
C SER A 24 -8.46 0.91 -1.84
N ASP A 25 -7.88 1.68 -0.91
CA ASP A 25 -7.09 2.88 -1.21
C ASP A 25 -5.59 2.59 -0.99
N PRO A 26 -4.74 2.73 -2.01
CA PRO A 26 -3.30 2.54 -1.86
C PRO A 26 -2.67 3.61 -0.96
N LEU A 27 -1.65 3.19 -0.21
CA LEU A 27 -0.91 4.02 0.75
C LEU A 27 0.55 4.18 0.32
N THR A 28 1.07 5.41 0.34
CA THR A 28 2.50 5.63 0.10
C THR A 28 3.31 5.53 1.40
N ILE A 29 4.37 4.72 1.40
CA ILE A 29 5.36 4.66 2.46
C ILE A 29 6.58 5.47 2.04
N THR A 30 6.92 6.52 2.78
CA THR A 30 8.05 7.41 2.49
C THR A 30 9.27 7.03 3.34
N GLY A 31 10.41 6.86 2.67
CA GLY A 31 11.68 6.51 3.30
C GLY A 31 12.80 7.47 2.88
N GLN A 32 13.87 7.50 3.66
CA GLN A 32 15.03 8.36 3.38
C GLN A 32 15.72 8.04 2.04
N ARG A 33 15.63 6.78 1.58
CA ARG A 33 16.27 6.27 0.36
C ARG A 33 15.30 6.12 -0.82
N GLY A 34 14.02 6.43 -0.62
CA GLY A 34 12.98 6.23 -1.61
C GLY A 34 11.63 5.89 -0.99
N ASN A 35 10.61 5.85 -1.86
CA ASN A 35 9.22 5.59 -1.47
C ASN A 35 8.77 4.23 -2.04
N ALA A 36 7.79 3.63 -1.38
CA ALA A 36 7.08 2.45 -1.84
C ALA A 36 5.57 2.67 -1.72
N VAL A 37 4.77 1.87 -2.43
CA VAL A 37 3.31 1.90 -2.32
C VAL A 37 2.86 0.55 -1.76
N LEU A 38 2.01 0.59 -0.73
CA LEU A 38 1.29 -0.56 -0.22
C LEU A 38 -0.08 -0.60 -0.89
N VAL A 39 -0.42 -1.75 -1.47
CA VAL A 39 -1.66 -2.02 -2.18
C VAL A 39 -2.22 -3.35 -1.67
N GLY A 40 -3.55 -3.48 -1.62
CA GLY A 40 -4.21 -4.73 -1.28
C GLY A 40 -3.91 -5.79 -2.33
N GLU A 41 -3.90 -7.07 -1.93
CA GLU A 41 -3.55 -8.15 -2.86
C GLU A 41 -4.57 -8.25 -4.00
N ALA A 42 -5.87 -8.19 -3.67
CA ALA A 42 -6.95 -8.24 -4.66
C ALA A 42 -6.87 -7.08 -5.66
N ASP A 43 -6.61 -5.87 -5.16
CA ASP A 43 -6.45 -4.69 -6.02
C ASP A 43 -5.20 -4.80 -6.91
N TRP A 44 -4.10 -5.34 -6.37
CA TRP A 44 -2.91 -5.61 -7.17
C TRP A 44 -3.18 -6.63 -8.28
N GLN A 45 -3.89 -7.72 -7.98
CA GLN A 45 -4.29 -8.71 -8.98
C GLN A 45 -5.18 -8.10 -10.07
N ALA A 46 -6.17 -7.29 -9.70
CA ALA A 46 -7.06 -6.61 -10.65
C ALA A 46 -6.30 -5.63 -11.57
N ILE A 47 -5.32 -4.90 -11.02
CA ILE A 47 -4.43 -4.02 -11.80
C ILE A 47 -3.62 -4.85 -12.80
N GLN A 48 -3.05 -5.98 -12.37
CA GLN A 48 -2.29 -6.85 -13.26
C GLN A 48 -3.18 -7.40 -14.38
N GLU A 49 -4.36 -7.93 -14.07
CA GLU A 49 -5.30 -8.43 -15.09
C GLU A 49 -5.64 -7.36 -16.12
N THR A 50 -5.94 -6.13 -15.69
CA THR A 50 -6.26 -5.01 -16.59
C THR A 50 -5.11 -4.65 -17.54
N LEU A 51 -3.86 -4.79 -17.10
CA LEU A 51 -2.68 -4.51 -17.93
C LEU A 51 -2.40 -5.59 -18.99
N PHE A 52 -2.92 -6.81 -18.80
CA PHE A 52 -2.74 -7.92 -19.73
C PHE A 52 -3.93 -8.10 -20.69
N LEU A 53 -4.99 -7.30 -20.54
CA LEU A 53 -6.13 -7.20 -21.46
C LEU A 53 -5.89 -6.12 -22.52
#